data_AF-A0A0M4FTX7-F1
#
_entry.id   AF-A0A0M4FTX7-F1
#
_cell.length_a   1.000
_cell.length_b   1.000
_cell.length_c   1.000
_cell.angle_alpha   90.00
_cell.angle_beta   90.00
_cell.angle_gamma   90.00
#
_symmetry.space_group_name_H-M   'P 1'
#
loop_
_entity.id
_entity.type
_entity.pdbx_description
1 polymer ?
#
loop_
_entity_poly.entity_id
_entity_poly.type
_entity_poly.pdbx_seq_one_letter_code
_entity_poly.pdbx_strand_id
1 'polypeptide(L)'
;MKRVAMFFILILFSITPTVQALEWAYFFVVWDGNVYEVKEEEVGESEIGKAVGYVETKANNRTGKHVGNASNYYPIGTKYYEIKGIPSDKAIAVEAGEKQWVKAEFVHEKPSYWLVKVLPFLFLLLIIVVFFLALRRKKR
;
A
#
# COMPACT_ATOMS: atom_id res chain seq x y z
N MET A 1 -33.81 2.93 -27.26
CA MET A 1 -33.40 3.64 -26.02
C MET A 1 -33.64 2.83 -24.75
N LYS A 2 -34.86 2.31 -24.48
CA LYS A 2 -35.17 1.54 -23.25
C LYS A 2 -34.30 0.27 -23.04
N ARG A 3 -34.04 -0.51 -24.10
CA ARG A 3 -33.19 -1.72 -24.02
C ARG A 3 -31.71 -1.39 -23.75
N VAL A 4 -31.20 -0.30 -24.30
CA VAL A 4 -29.81 0.16 -24.07
C VAL A 4 -29.67 0.71 -22.65
N ALA A 5 -30.65 1.46 -22.15
CA ALA A 5 -30.68 1.94 -20.76
C ALA A 5 -30.74 0.78 -19.75
N MET A 6 -31.52 -0.26 -20.05
CA MET A 6 -31.62 -1.45 -19.21
C MET A 6 -30.31 -2.26 -19.16
N PHE A 7 -29.58 -2.34 -20.28
CA PHE A 7 -28.24 -2.91 -20.32
C PHE A 7 -27.23 -2.10 -19.48
N PHE A 8 -27.27 -0.77 -19.53
CA PHE A 8 -26.41 0.08 -18.70
C PHE A 8 -26.68 -0.09 -17.19
N ILE A 9 -27.94 -0.28 -16.79
CA ILE A 9 -28.32 -0.53 -15.39
C ILE A 9 -27.80 -1.90 -14.89
N LEU A 10 -27.86 -2.94 -15.73
CA LEU A 10 -27.31 -4.27 -15.40
C LEU A 10 -25.78 -4.25 -15.23
N ILE A 11 -25.08 -3.49 -16.05
CA ILE A 11 -23.62 -3.33 -15.95
C ILE A 11 -23.24 -2.59 -14.66
N LEU A 12 -23.99 -1.56 -14.26
CA LEU A 12 -23.75 -0.83 -13.01
C LEU A 12 -23.90 -1.73 -11.77
N PHE A 13 -24.81 -2.71 -11.79
CA PHE A 13 -24.99 -3.68 -10.69
C PHE A 13 -23.92 -4.77 -10.63
N SER A 14 -23.15 -4.95 -11.71
CA SER A 14 -22.09 -5.98 -11.77
C SER A 14 -20.78 -5.53 -11.11
N ILE A 15 -20.68 -4.26 -10.70
CA ILE A 15 -19.49 -3.67 -10.08
C ILE A 15 -19.78 -3.44 -8.59
N THR A 16 -20.01 -4.50 -7.83
CA THR A 16 -20.00 -4.39 -6.38
C THR A 16 -18.56 -4.57 -5.90
N PRO A 17 -17.95 -3.56 -5.25
CA PRO A 17 -16.63 -3.75 -4.65
C PRO A 17 -16.79 -4.75 -3.50
N THR A 18 -16.18 -5.92 -3.63
CA THR A 18 -16.09 -6.90 -2.54
C THR A 18 -15.20 -6.29 -1.44
N VAL A 19 -15.79 -5.92 -0.30
CA VAL A 19 -15.03 -5.50 0.87
C VAL A 19 -14.51 -6.76 1.57
N GLN A 20 -13.28 -7.14 1.26
CA GLN A 20 -12.58 -8.18 2.02
C GLN A 20 -12.01 -7.53 3.30
N ALA A 21 -12.47 -7.98 4.46
CA ALA A 21 -11.79 -7.67 5.71
C ALA A 21 -10.51 -8.52 5.75
N LEU A 22 -9.36 -7.87 5.91
CA LEU A 22 -8.07 -8.54 6.04
C LEU A 22 -7.71 -8.49 7.53
N GLU A 23 -7.96 -9.57 8.28
CA GLU A 23 -7.25 -9.76 9.54
C GLU A 23 -5.83 -10.17 9.19
N TRP A 24 -4.86 -9.41 9.69
CA TRP A 24 -3.46 -9.67 9.38
C TRP A 24 -3.01 -10.96 10.05
N ALA A 25 -2.54 -11.92 9.25
CA ALA A 25 -2.03 -13.20 9.75
C ALA A 25 -0.63 -13.09 10.40
N TYR A 26 0.03 -11.94 10.29
CA TYR A 26 1.39 -11.71 10.78
C TYR A 26 1.62 -10.24 11.19
N PHE A 27 2.66 -10.00 11.99
CA PHE A 27 3.13 -8.65 12.32
C PHE A 27 3.97 -8.09 11.19
N PHE A 28 3.76 -6.82 10.85
CA PHE A 28 4.50 -6.17 9.79
C PHE A 28 4.89 -4.74 10.15
N VAL A 29 5.92 -4.29 9.45
CA VAL A 29 6.35 -2.90 9.39
C VAL A 29 6.43 -2.46 7.94
N VAL A 30 6.25 -1.17 7.71
CA VAL A 30 6.36 -0.54 6.41
C VAL A 30 7.52 0.43 6.47
N TRP A 31 8.41 0.31 5.51
CA TRP A 31 9.56 1.19 5.35
C TRP A 31 9.81 1.45 3.87
N ASP A 32 9.96 2.72 3.51
CA ASP A 32 10.29 3.18 2.15
C ASP A 32 9.37 2.59 1.05
N GLY A 33 8.07 2.51 1.35
CA GLY A 33 7.08 1.97 0.42
C GLY A 33 7.03 0.44 0.36
N ASN A 34 7.87 -0.28 1.09
CA ASN A 34 7.88 -1.74 1.16
C ASN A 34 7.24 -2.26 2.44
N VAL A 35 6.57 -3.41 2.35
CA VAL A 35 5.99 -4.14 3.48
C VAL A 35 6.93 -5.27 3.87
N TYR A 36 7.34 -5.29 5.14
CA TYR A 36 8.20 -6.31 5.73
C TYR A 36 7.43 -7.07 6.79
N GLU A 37 7.44 -8.40 6.71
CA GLU A 37 6.91 -9.28 7.74
C GLU A 37 7.95 -9.46 8.84
N VAL A 38 7.54 -9.21 10.07
CA VAL A 38 8.37 -9.38 11.25
C VAL A 38 8.38 -10.86 11.63
N LYS A 39 9.58 -11.44 11.67
CA LYS A 39 9.83 -12.83 12.08
C LYS A 39 10.19 -12.87 13.56
N GLU A 40 10.13 -14.06 14.14
CA GLU A 40 10.60 -14.32 15.51
C GLU A 40 12.14 -14.44 15.60
N GLU A 41 12.85 -14.29 14.48
CA GLU A 41 14.31 -14.34 14.41
C GLU A 41 14.93 -13.06 15.02
N GLU A 42 15.67 -13.22 16.12
CA GLU A 42 16.43 -12.13 16.73
C GLU A 42 17.66 -11.76 15.89
N VAL A 43 18.00 -10.47 15.89
CA VAL A 43 19.21 -9.95 15.23
C VAL A 43 20.20 -9.49 16.30
N GLY A 44 21.42 -10.02 16.27
CA GLY A 44 22.43 -9.70 17.27
C GLY A 44 22.89 -8.25 17.21
N GLU A 45 23.23 -7.65 18.35
CA GLU A 45 23.71 -6.25 18.45
C GLU A 45 24.89 -5.97 17.50
N SER A 46 25.78 -6.96 17.32
CA SER A 46 26.93 -6.85 16.41
C SER A 46 26.55 -6.75 14.93
N GLU A 47 25.36 -7.20 14.56
CA GLU A 47 24.83 -7.22 13.19
C GLU A 47 24.01 -5.96 12.87
N ILE A 48 23.66 -5.16 13.88
CA ILE A 48 22.89 -3.93 13.71
C ILE A 48 23.75 -2.83 13.05
N GLY A 49 23.22 -2.28 11.96
CA GLY A 49 23.78 -1.14 11.23
C GLY A 49 23.18 0.20 11.64
N LYS A 50 23.15 1.16 10.72
CA LYS A 50 22.57 2.49 10.97
C LYS A 50 21.05 2.41 11.10
N ALA A 51 20.47 3.37 11.82
CA ALA A 51 19.03 3.59 11.79
C ALA A 51 18.60 4.12 10.41
N VAL A 52 17.53 3.55 9.85
CA VAL A 52 17.01 3.88 8.51
C VAL A 52 15.60 4.46 8.52
N GLY A 53 14.91 4.38 9.65
CA GLY A 53 13.56 4.90 9.79
C GLY A 53 12.97 4.57 11.14
N TYR A 54 11.68 4.85 11.28
CA TYR A 54 10.90 4.50 12.45
C TYR A 54 9.41 4.42 12.09
N VAL A 55 8.61 3.83 12.95
CA VAL A 55 7.15 3.80 12.83
C VAL A 55 6.59 5.20 13.00
N GLU A 56 6.01 5.77 11.95
CA GLU A 56 5.35 7.08 11.99
C GLU A 56 3.86 6.96 12.27
N THR A 57 3.21 5.92 11.74
CA THR A 57 1.77 5.71 11.86
C THR A 57 1.40 4.26 12.22
N LYS A 58 0.16 4.08 12.70
CA LYS A 58 -0.42 2.75 12.89
C LYS A 58 -1.20 2.32 11.66
N ALA A 59 -1.03 1.08 11.25
CA ALA A 59 -1.90 0.49 10.24
C ALA A 59 -3.30 0.29 10.80
N ASN A 60 -4.32 0.48 9.97
CA ASN A 60 -5.70 0.25 10.37
C ASN A 60 -5.93 -1.26 10.60
N ASN A 61 -6.34 -1.63 11.82
CA ASN A 61 -6.48 -3.04 12.23
C ASN A 61 -7.44 -3.88 11.36
N ARG A 62 -8.44 -3.25 10.71
CA ARG A 62 -9.46 -3.96 9.91
C ARG A 62 -9.18 -3.99 8.41
N THR A 63 -8.51 -2.96 7.92
CA THR A 63 -8.34 -2.72 6.47
C THR A 63 -6.90 -2.75 6.02
N GLY A 64 -5.96 -2.70 6.96
CA GLY A 64 -4.55 -2.67 6.66
C GLY A 64 -4.00 -1.37 6.09
N LYS A 65 -4.87 -0.40 5.82
CA LYS A 65 -4.50 0.89 5.25
C LYS A 65 -3.56 1.63 6.19
N HIS A 66 -2.50 2.19 5.61
CA HIS A 66 -1.48 2.94 6.30
C HIS A 66 -0.88 4.02 5.38
N VAL A 67 -0.20 4.99 5.98
CA VAL A 67 0.49 6.09 5.30
C VAL A 67 1.90 6.20 5.86
N GLY A 68 2.88 6.47 4.99
CA GLY A 68 4.29 6.53 5.40
C GLY A 68 4.79 5.23 5.98
N ASN A 69 5.75 5.33 6.89
CA ASN A 69 6.27 4.19 7.63
C ASN A 69 5.27 3.80 8.73
N ALA A 70 4.85 2.55 8.75
CA ALA A 70 3.74 2.12 9.61
C ALA A 70 3.97 0.74 10.21
N SER A 71 3.25 0.44 11.29
CA SER A 71 3.17 -0.92 11.83
C SER A 71 1.76 -1.27 12.29
N ASN A 72 1.39 -2.54 12.17
CA ASN A 72 0.17 -3.08 12.79
C ASN A 72 0.38 -3.46 14.27
N TYR A 73 1.63 -3.67 14.71
CA TYR A 73 1.96 -4.17 16.05
C TYR A 73 2.78 -3.17 16.86
N TYR A 74 3.91 -2.71 16.33
CA TYR A 74 4.88 -1.86 17.04
C TYR A 74 4.38 -0.42 17.26
N PRO A 75 4.69 0.21 18.41
CA PRO A 75 4.28 1.58 18.70
C PRO A 75 4.95 2.60 17.76
N ILE A 76 4.35 3.79 17.67
CA ILE A 76 4.95 4.93 16.97
C ILE A 76 6.29 5.27 17.64
N GLY A 77 7.32 5.51 16.84
CA GLY A 77 8.68 5.77 17.29
C GLY A 77 9.59 4.55 17.34
N THR A 78 9.07 3.33 17.19
CA THR A 78 9.90 2.11 17.05
C THR A 78 10.84 2.26 15.86
N LYS A 79 12.15 2.09 16.09
CA LYS A 79 13.17 2.32 15.06
C LYS A 79 13.39 1.10 14.18
N TYR A 80 13.80 1.39 12.95
CA TYR A 80 14.27 0.42 11.98
C TYR A 80 15.76 0.61 11.73
N TYR A 81 16.48 -0.48 11.55
CA TYR A 81 17.92 -0.49 11.33
C TYR A 81 18.29 -1.36 10.14
N GLU A 82 19.43 -1.06 9.52
CA GLU A 82 20.07 -1.99 8.59
C GLU A 82 20.55 -3.24 9.34
N ILE A 83 20.57 -4.37 8.64
CA ILE A 83 21.28 -5.56 9.07
C ILE A 83 22.57 -5.63 8.25
N LYS A 84 23.73 -5.65 8.92
CA LYS A 84 25.04 -5.67 8.25
C LYS A 84 25.13 -6.85 7.29
N GLY A 85 25.54 -6.58 6.06
CA GLY A 85 25.66 -7.59 5.01
C GLY A 85 24.35 -7.99 4.33
N ILE A 86 23.20 -7.46 4.77
CA ILE A 86 21.90 -7.67 4.12
C ILE A 86 21.37 -6.34 3.57
N PRO A 87 21.08 -6.26 2.26
CA PRO A 87 20.41 -5.10 1.68
C PRO A 87 19.05 -4.80 2.34
N SER A 88 18.78 -3.53 2.64
CA SER A 88 17.56 -3.13 3.35
C SER A 88 16.27 -3.34 2.56
N ASP A 89 16.36 -3.43 1.23
CA ASP A 89 15.23 -3.82 0.36
C ASP A 89 14.84 -5.31 0.52
N LYS A 90 15.70 -6.13 1.15
CA LYS A 90 15.43 -7.54 1.46
C LYS A 90 15.04 -7.77 2.90
N ALA A 91 15.75 -7.14 3.85
CA ALA A 91 15.41 -7.24 5.27
C ALA A 91 15.92 -6.05 6.07
N ILE A 92 15.21 -5.74 7.15
CA ILE A 92 15.56 -4.70 8.13
C ILE A 92 15.43 -5.28 9.54
N ALA A 93 16.11 -4.67 10.51
CA ALA A 93 15.93 -4.98 11.92
C ALA A 93 14.94 -3.99 12.56
N VAL A 94 14.01 -4.50 13.37
CA VAL A 94 13.00 -3.73 14.09
C VAL A 94 13.28 -3.78 15.58
N GLU A 95 13.30 -2.62 16.23
CA GLU A 95 13.46 -2.51 17.69
C GLU A 95 12.27 -3.14 18.44
N ALA A 96 12.53 -4.18 19.22
CA ALA A 96 11.52 -4.90 20.00
C ALA A 96 11.59 -4.61 21.50
N GLY A 97 12.70 -4.05 21.98
CA GLY A 97 12.95 -3.75 23.39
C GLY A 97 14.30 -3.08 23.60
N GLU A 98 14.69 -2.90 24.85
CA GLU A 98 16.01 -2.35 25.19
C GLU A 98 17.10 -3.30 24.71
N LYS A 99 17.87 -2.87 23.70
CA LYS A 99 18.91 -3.66 23.02
C LYS A 99 18.40 -4.99 22.43
N GLN A 100 17.15 -5.01 21.98
CA GLN A 100 16.54 -6.17 21.35
C GLN A 100 16.01 -5.80 19.97
N TRP A 101 16.37 -6.60 18.98
CA TRP A 101 15.94 -6.42 17.60
C TRP A 101 15.48 -7.74 17.02
N VAL A 102 14.44 -7.67 16.20
CA VAL A 102 13.93 -8.80 15.43
C VAL A 102 14.00 -8.49 13.95
N LYS A 103 14.18 -9.53 13.14
CA LYS A 103 14.29 -9.41 11.69
C LYS A 103 12.92 -9.21 11.06
N ALA A 104 12.84 -8.30 10.10
CA ALA A 104 11.69 -8.13 9.24
C ALA A 104 12.11 -8.34 7.78
N GLU A 105 11.47 -9.30 7.10
CA GLU A 105 11.80 -9.71 5.74
C GLU A 105 10.81 -9.12 4.74
N PHE A 106 11.32 -8.68 3.59
CA PHE A 106 10.51 -8.11 2.52
C PHE A 106 9.47 -9.13 2.02
N VAL A 107 8.23 -8.68 1.92
CA VAL A 107 7.13 -9.48 1.36
C VAL A 107 6.69 -8.93 0.02
N HIS A 108 6.34 -7.64 -0.01
CA HIS A 108 5.82 -6.99 -1.21
C HIS A 108 5.93 -5.47 -1.09
N GLU A 109 5.94 -4.80 -2.24
CA GLU A 109 5.78 -3.35 -2.30
C GLU A 109 4.35 -2.96 -1.95
N LYS A 110 4.18 -1.81 -1.29
CA LYS A 110 2.85 -1.24 -1.04
C LYS A 110 2.13 -1.04 -2.38
N PRO A 111 0.86 -1.44 -2.51
CA PRO A 111 0.08 -1.21 -3.71
C PRO A 111 0.17 0.25 -4.17
N SER A 112 0.74 0.46 -5.35
CA SER A 112 0.93 1.81 -5.89
C SER A 112 -0.40 2.35 -6.40
N TYR A 113 -1.02 3.23 -5.62
CA TYR A 113 -2.30 3.88 -5.96
C TYR A 113 -2.18 4.98 -7.03
N TRP A 114 -1.09 5.03 -7.80
CA TRP A 114 -0.92 6.07 -8.82
C TRP A 114 -1.94 5.94 -9.96
N LEU A 115 -2.23 4.70 -10.41
CA LEU A 115 -3.21 4.45 -11.47
C LEU A 115 -4.60 4.93 -11.09
N VAL A 116 -5.06 4.66 -9.85
CA VAL A 116 -6.36 5.14 -9.37
C VAL A 116 -6.42 6.67 -9.24
N LYS A 117 -5.28 7.35 -9.05
CA LYS A 117 -5.22 8.81 -9.10
C LYS A 117 -5.25 9.36 -10.53
N VAL A 118 -4.66 8.67 -11.51
CA VAL A 118 -4.53 9.14 -12.90
C VAL A 118 -5.77 8.82 -13.75
N LEU A 119 -6.41 7.67 -13.51
CA LEU A 119 -7.57 7.19 -14.29
C LEU A 119 -8.72 8.22 -14.44
N PRO A 120 -9.15 8.93 -13.38
CA PRO A 120 -10.23 9.91 -13.48
C PRO A 120 -9.92 11.03 -14.47
N PHE A 121 -8.66 11.47 -14.53
CA PHE A 121 -8.23 12.53 -15.45
C PHE A 121 -8.20 12.05 -16.90
N LEU A 122 -7.78 10.81 -17.16
CA LEU A 122 -7.85 10.20 -18.49
C LEU A 122 -9.30 10.04 -18.96
N PHE A 123 -10.19 9.64 -18.05
CA PHE A 123 -11.62 9.51 -18.36
C PHE A 123 -12.27 10.86 -18.66
N LEU A 124 -11.93 11.91 -17.89
CA LEU A 124 -12.37 13.29 -18.15
C LEU A 124 -11.88 13.76 -19.53
N LEU A 125 -10.62 13.50 -19.88
CA LEU A 125 -10.05 13.85 -21.17
C LEU A 125 -10.77 13.15 -22.33
N LEU A 126 -11.10 11.87 -22.17
CA LEU A 126 -11.90 11.12 -23.15
C LEU A 126 -13.28 11.73 -23.34
N ILE A 127 -13.97 12.11 -22.26
CA ILE A 127 -15.29 12.78 -22.33
C ILE A 127 -15.18 14.09 -23.12
N ILE A 128 -14.16 14.90 -22.86
CA ILE A 128 -13.92 16.17 -23.57
C ILE A 128 -13.70 15.90 -25.07
N VAL A 129 -12.86 14.92 -25.42
CA VAL A 129 -12.60 14.56 -26.83
C VAL A 129 -13.87 14.11 -27.53
N VAL A 130 -14.66 13.22 -26.91
CA VAL A 130 -15.94 12.73 -27.46
C VAL A 130 -16.94 13.88 -27.63
N PHE A 131 -17.02 14.79 -26.66
CA PHE A 131 -17.86 15.98 -26.73
C PHE A 131 -17.50 16.88 -27.92
N PHE A 132 -16.20 17.16 -28.12
CA PHE A 132 -15.74 17.94 -29.28
C PHE A 132 -16.00 17.23 -30.62
N LEU A 133 -15.82 15.91 -30.69
CA LEU A 133 -16.15 15.12 -31.88
C LEU A 133 -17.66 15.17 -32.20
N ALA A 134 -18.52 15.11 -31.19
CA ALA A 134 -19.96 15.22 -31.35
C ALA A 134 -20.37 16.62 -31.85
N LEU A 135 -19.75 17.69 -31.31
CA LEU A 135 -19.97 19.06 -31.79
C LEU A 135 -19.55 19.23 -33.26
N ARG A 136 -18.41 18.64 -33.66
CA ARG A 136 -17.95 18.67 -35.06
C ARG A 136 -18.91 17.96 -36.01
N ARG A 137 -19.52 16.85 -35.58
CA ARG A 137 -20.52 16.11 -36.38
C ARG A 137 -21.82 16.88 -36.56
N LYS A 138 -22.25 17.70 -35.60
CA LYS A 138 -23.49 18.50 -35.69
C LYS A 138 -23.34 19.73 -36.60
N LYS A 139 -22.11 20.15 -36.89
CA LYS A 139 -21.82 21.32 -37.75
C LYS A 139 -21.66 20.95 -39.24
N ARG A 140 -21.57 19.67 -39.58
CA ARG A 140 -21.67 19.16 -40.95
C ARG A 140 -23.09 18.68 -41.21
#